data_AF-A0A6I7WS38-F1
#
_entry.id   AF-A0A6I7WS38-F1
#
_cell.length_a   1.000
_cell.length_b   1.000
_cell.length_c   1.000
_cell.angle_alpha   90.00
_cell.angle_beta   90.00
_cell.angle_gamma   90.00
#
_symmetry.space_group_name_H-M   'P 1'
#
loop_
_entity.id
_entity.type
_entity.pdbx_description
1 polymer ?
#
loop_
_entity_poly.entity_id
_entity_poly.type
_entity_poly.pdbx_seq_one_letter_code
_entity_poly.pdbx_strand_id
1 'polypeptide(L)' 'GGGHYHVRIVSDAFSGKSLVQRHQLIYKALGDLMKHEIHALGIDAFTPTESH' A
#
# COMPACT_ATOMS: atom_id res chain seq x y z
N GLY A 1 -4.73 -1.00 -22.88
CA GLY A 1 -4.11 -1.98 -21.97
C GLY A 1 -3.83 -1.27 -20.67
N GLY A 2 -4.66 -1.50 -19.66
CA GLY A 2 -4.48 -0.89 -18.34
C GLY A 2 -3.37 -1.61 -17.59
N GLY A 3 -2.32 -0.89 -17.20
CA GLY A 3 -1.24 -1.46 -16.40
C GLY A 3 -1.75 -1.76 -14.98
N HIS A 4 -1.69 -3.03 -14.58
CA HIS A 4 -1.89 -3.42 -13.19
C HIS A 4 -0.57 -3.19 -12.47
N TYR A 5 -0.54 -2.26 -11.52
CA TYR A 5 0.67 -1.96 -10.77
C TYR A 5 0.58 -2.57 -9.37
N HIS A 6 1.62 -3.29 -8.96
CA HIS A 6 1.69 -3.85 -7.61
C HIS A 6 2.74 -3.08 -6.81
N VAL A 7 2.33 -2.50 -5.69
CA VAL A 7 3.24 -1.75 -4.81
C VAL A 7 3.32 -2.46 -3.48
N ARG A 8 4.54 -2.83 -3.10
CA ARG A 8 4.85 -3.44 -1.81
C ARG A 8 5.45 -2.39 -0.89
N ILE A 9 4.84 -2.22 0.27
CA ILE A 9 5.25 -1.24 1.26
C ILE A 9 5.54 -1.98 2.56
N VAL A 10 6.78 -1.86 3.01
CA VAL A 10 7.23 -2.42 4.28
C VAL A 10 7.46 -1.28 5.26
N SER A 11 6.72 -1.27 6.37
CA SER A 11 6.87 -0.22 7.38
C SER A 11 6.46 -0.70 8.76
N ASP A 12 7.21 -0.29 9.78
CA ASP A 12 6.88 -0.56 11.18
C ASP A 12 5.56 0.11 11.60
N ALA A 13 5.15 1.15 10.88
CA ALA A 13 3.88 1.84 11.08
C ALA A 13 2.65 0.91 10.91
N PHE A 14 2.80 -0.26 10.27
CA PHE A 14 1.72 -1.24 10.12
C PHE A 14 1.66 -2.25 11.27
N SER A 15 2.66 -2.26 12.15
CA SER A 15 2.73 -3.14 13.32
C SER A 15 1.60 -2.81 14.28
N GLY A 16 0.85 -3.83 14.71
CA GLY A 16 -0.31 -3.68 15.58
C GLY A 16 -1.53 -2.98 14.95
N LYS A 17 -1.52 -2.66 13.64
CA LYS A 17 -2.65 -2.06 12.93
C LYS A 17 -3.47 -3.11 12.19
N SER A 18 -4.80 -2.96 12.26
CA SER A 18 -5.73 -3.79 11.50
C SER A 18 -5.60 -3.55 9.99
N LEU A 19 -6.02 -4.52 9.18
CA LEU A 19 -5.97 -4.45 7.70
C LEU A 19 -6.53 -3.12 7.14
N VAL A 20 -7.68 -2.67 7.66
CA VAL A 20 -8.33 -1.41 7.25
C VAL A 20 -7.46 -0.19 7.55
N GLN A 21 -6.80 -0.15 8.72
CA GLN A 21 -5.91 0.96 9.09
C GLN A 21 -4.65 0.98 8.23
N ARG A 22 -4.11 -0.20 7.90
CA ARG A 22 -2.99 -0.33 6.95
C ARG A 22 -3.39 0.23 5.59
N HIS A 23 -4.55 -0.17 5.07
CA HIS A 23 -5.08 0.36 3.81
C HIS A 23 -5.27 1.88 3.87
N GLN A 24 -5.88 2.44 4.92
CA GLN A 24 -6.06 3.89 5.05
C GLN A 24 -4.73 4.66 5.05
N LEU A 25 -3.72 4.17 5.78
CA LEU A 25 -2.38 4.79 5.78
C LEU A 25 -1.75 4.76 4.39
N ILE A 26 -1.88 3.63 3.71
CA ILE A 26 -1.31 3.47 2.39
C ILE A 26 -2.07 4.32 1.38
N TYR A 27 -3.39 4.32 1.37
CA TYR A 27 -4.19 5.22 0.53
C TYR A 27 -3.88 6.69 0.80
N LYS A 28 -3.58 7.06 2.05
CA LYS A 28 -3.18 8.44 2.37
C LYS A 28 -1.79 8.78 1.81
N ALA A 29 -0.84 7.84 1.88
CA ALA A 29 0.51 8.04 1.33
C ALA A 29 0.53 7.95 -0.21
N LEU A 30 -0.21 7.00 -0.79
CA LEU A 30 -0.33 6.80 -2.23
C LEU A 30 -1.28 7.79 -2.88
N GLY A 31 -2.33 8.27 -2.21
CA GLY A 31 -3.29 9.20 -2.79
C GLY A 31 -2.63 10.50 -3.26
N ASP A 32 -1.52 10.89 -2.64
CA ASP A 32 -0.70 12.02 -3.08
C ASP A 32 0.15 11.68 -4.34
N LEU A 33 0.62 10.43 -4.46
CA LEU A 33 1.35 9.91 -5.62
C LEU A 33 0.46 9.45 -6.79
N MET A 34 -0.78 9.04 -6.55
CA MET A 34 -1.72 8.45 -7.52
C MET A 34 -2.42 9.51 -8.40
N LYS A 35 -1.78 10.65 -8.65
CA LYS A 35 -2.30 11.65 -9.60
C LYS A 35 -2.25 11.21 -11.06
N HIS A 36 -1.64 10.06 -11.37
CA HIS A 36 -1.49 9.56 -12.74
C HIS A 36 -2.25 8.23 -12.92
N GLU A 37 -3.34 8.26 -13.69
CA GLU A 37 -3.95 7.24 -14.59
C GLU A 37 -3.87 5.71 -14.28
N ILE A 38 -3.63 5.28 -13.04
CA ILE A 38 -3.61 3.85 -12.69
C ILE A 38 -5.03 3.33 -12.51
N HIS A 39 -5.44 2.42 -13.41
CA HIS A 39 -6.78 1.81 -13.44
C HIS A 39 -6.96 0.70 -12.39
N ALA A 40 -5.89 0.00 -12.02
CA ALA A 40 -5.90 -1.02 -10.99
C ALA A 40 -4.51 -1.10 -10.32
N LEU A 41 -4.47 -0.88 -9.01
CA LEU A 41 -3.26 -0.98 -8.21
C LEU A 41 -3.48 -2.00 -7.09
N GLY A 42 -2.65 -3.04 -7.05
CA GLY A 42 -2.59 -3.94 -5.90
C GLY A 42 -1.61 -3.41 -4.87
N ILE A 43 -2.05 -3.37 -3.61
CA ILE A 43 -1.30 -2.83 -2.49
C ILE A 43 -0.98 -3.97 -1.54
N ASP A 44 0.31 -4.18 -1.32
CA ASP A 44 0.84 -5.14 -0.37
C ASP A 44 1.42 -4.40 0.84
N ALA A 45 0.78 -4.57 2.00
CA ALA A 45 1.08 -3.86 3.24
C ALA A 45 1.71 -4.79 4.29
N PHE A 46 3.04 -4.81 4.37
CA PHE A 46 3.75 -5.72 5.27
C PHE A 46 4.44 -4.99 6.41
N THR A 47 4.47 -5.62 7.57
CA THR A 47 5.38 -5.21 8.64
C THR A 47 6.81 -5.68 8.32
N PRO A 48 7.87 -4.99 8.79
CA PRO A 48 9.24 -5.43 8.61
C PRO A 48 9.49 -6.83 9.19
N THR A 49 8.72 -7.23 10.20
CA THR A 49 8.76 -8.58 10.79
C THR A 49 8.13 -9.64 9.88
N GLU A 50 7.19 -9.28 9.00
CA GLU A 50 6.51 -10.20 8.07
C GLU A 50 7.26 -10.37 6.73
N SER A 51 8.17 -9.45 6.36
CA SER A 51 8.91 -9.54 5.08
C SER A 51 10.22 -10.32 5.16
N HIS A 52 10.40 -11.12 6.20
CA HIS A 52 11.67 -11.76 6.56
C HIS A 52 11.91 -13.11 5.87
#